data_AF-A0AAV5YES3-F1
#
_entry.id   AF-A0AAV5YES3-F1
#
_cell.length_a   1.000
_cell.length_b   1.000
_cell.length_c   1.000
_cell.angle_alpha   90.00
_cell.angle_beta   90.00
_cell.angle_gamma   90.00
#
_symmetry.space_group_name_H-M   'P 1'
#
loop_
_entity.id
_entity.type
_entity.pdbx_description
1 polymer ?
#
loop_
_entity_poly.entity_id
_entity_poly.type
_entity_poly.pdbx_seq_one_letter_code
_entity_poly.pdbx_strand_id
1 'polypeptide(L)'
;MNQRGFGLVEILIVLVVVAIAGYLLMQYVNSSARTVEQLQKDKPIDRSKLAADRATLATVQGLVRNYQAEKGQWPPDKATVLGLLMAPPKLQCAGNDFEYDPATGTLGLTVTDDSRC
;
A
#
# COMPACT_ATOMS: atom_id res chain seq x y z
N MET A 1 -22.52 -60.64 -16.57
CA MET A 1 -22.84 -59.22 -16.33
C MET A 1 -23.36 -59.10 -14.90
N ASN A 2 -22.51 -58.73 -13.94
CA ASN A 2 -22.90 -58.61 -12.52
C ASN A 2 -23.12 -57.13 -12.17
N GLN A 3 -24.31 -56.61 -12.45
CA GLN A 3 -24.80 -55.38 -11.83
C GLN A 3 -25.35 -55.73 -10.45
N ARG A 4 -24.48 -55.72 -9.43
CA ARG A 4 -24.92 -55.62 -8.03
C ARG A 4 -25.22 -54.14 -7.78
N GLY A 5 -26.50 -53.82 -7.70
CA GLY A 5 -26.97 -52.45 -7.47
C GLY A 5 -26.47 -51.90 -6.14
N PHE A 6 -26.04 -50.63 -6.17
CA PHE A 6 -25.69 -49.84 -4.99
C PHE A 6 -26.78 -49.96 -3.92
N GLY A 7 -26.43 -50.42 -2.72
CA GLY A 7 -27.36 -50.49 -1.60
C GLY A 7 -27.69 -49.09 -1.05
N LEU A 8 -28.90 -48.91 -0.49
CA LEU A 8 -29.32 -47.64 0.13
C LEU A 8 -28.32 -47.11 1.17
N VAL A 9 -27.65 -48.02 1.90
CA VAL A 9 -26.61 -47.70 2.89
C VAL A 9 -25.39 -47.06 2.23
N GLU A 10 -24.98 -47.55 1.07
CA GLU A 10 -23.81 -47.03 0.34
C GLU A 10 -24.08 -45.62 -0.20
N ILE A 11 -25.29 -45.39 -0.72
CA ILE A 11 -25.74 -44.05 -1.15
C ILE A 11 -25.74 -43.06 0.02
N LEU A 12 -26.24 -43.49 1.19
CA LEU A 12 -26.22 -42.65 2.39
C LEU A 12 -24.79 -42.27 2.82
N ILE A 13 -23.85 -43.22 2.78
CA ILE A 13 -22.45 -42.96 3.12
C ILE A 13 -21.83 -41.95 2.15
N VAL A 14 -22.06 -42.12 0.84
CA VAL A 14 -21.55 -41.20 -0.19
C VAL A 14 -22.11 -39.79 0.04
N LEU A 15 -23.40 -39.65 0.33
CA LEU A 15 -24.02 -38.35 0.61
C LEU A 15 -23.40 -37.65 1.83
N VAL A 16 -23.11 -38.39 2.90
CA VAL A 16 -22.46 -37.84 4.09
C VAL A 16 -21.05 -37.34 3.77
N VAL A 17 -20.27 -38.12 3.03
CA VAL A 17 -18.90 -37.72 2.63
C VAL A 17 -18.94 -36.48 1.73
N VAL A 18 -19.85 -36.45 0.75
CA VAL A 18 -20.02 -35.28 -0.13
C VAL A 18 -20.45 -34.04 0.66
N ALA A 19 -21.34 -34.18 1.64
CA ALA A 19 -21.77 -33.07 2.49
C ALA A 19 -20.61 -32.52 3.34
N ILE A 20 -19.80 -33.39 3.95
CA ILE A 20 -18.63 -32.99 4.74
C ILE A 20 -17.59 -32.31 3.85
N ALA A 21 -17.28 -32.90 2.68
CA ALA A 21 -16.34 -32.31 1.73
C ALA A 21 -16.81 -30.94 1.23
N GLY A 22 -18.09 -30.80 0.90
CA GLY A 22 -18.69 -29.53 0.49
C GLY A 22 -18.66 -28.46 1.59
N TYR A 23 -18.93 -28.85 2.83
CA TYR A 23 -18.86 -27.96 3.99
C TYR A 23 -17.43 -27.44 4.24
N LEU A 24 -16.43 -28.33 4.21
CA LEU A 24 -15.03 -27.96 4.39
C LEU A 24 -14.52 -27.06 3.25
N LEU A 25 -14.92 -27.34 2.01
CA LEU A 25 -14.59 -26.48 0.86
C LEU A 25 -15.21 -25.09 0.98
N MET A 26 -16.48 -24.98 1.36
CA MET A 26 -17.11 -23.67 1.58
C MET A 26 -16.43 -22.87 2.70
N GLN A 27 -16.03 -23.53 3.79
CA GLN A 27 -15.34 -22.87 4.89
C GLN A 27 -13.99 -22.29 4.45
N TYR A 28 -13.22 -23.06 3.67
CA TYR A 28 -11.95 -22.61 3.11
C TYR A 28 -12.13 -21.42 2.15
N VAL A 29 -13.07 -21.50 1.20
CA VAL A 29 -13.31 -20.42 0.24
C VAL A 29 -13.82 -19.15 0.92
N ASN A 30 -14.71 -19.26 1.91
CA ASN A 30 -15.22 -18.12 2.67
C ASN A 30 -14.11 -17.43 3.50
N SER A 31 -13.12 -18.19 3.98
CA SER A 31 -11.96 -17.62 4.67
C SER A 31 -11.06 -16.79 3.74
N SER A 32 -10.91 -17.22 2.47
CA SER A 32 -10.14 -16.48 1.46
C SER A 32 -10.89 -15.24 0.98
N ALA A 33 -12.21 -15.34 0.78
CA ALA A 33 -13.04 -14.22 0.35
C ALA A 33 -12.99 -13.03 1.34
N ARG A 34 -13.09 -13.32 2.64
CA ARG A 34 -13.00 -12.28 3.68
C ARG A 34 -11.66 -11.55 3.71
N THR A 35 -10.57 -12.26 3.42
CA THR A 35 -9.22 -11.67 3.39
C THR A 35 -9.07 -10.72 2.20
N VAL A 36 -9.60 -11.08 1.03
CA VAL A 36 -9.55 -10.22 -0.17
C VAL A 36 -10.47 -9.00 -0.01
N GLU A 37 -11.66 -9.17 0.57
CA GLU A 37 -12.55 -8.04 0.87
C GLU A 37 -11.92 -7.06 1.87
N GLN A 38 -11.24 -7.55 2.92
CA GLN A 38 -10.53 -6.68 3.85
C GLN A 38 -9.37 -5.93 3.19
N LEU A 39 -8.61 -6.59 2.30
CA LEU A 39 -7.51 -5.96 1.56
C LEU A 39 -7.99 -4.94 0.50
N GLN A 40 -9.17 -5.14 -0.10
CA GLN A 40 -9.77 -4.14 -0.98
C GLN A 40 -10.33 -2.96 -0.19
N LYS A 41 -10.80 -3.19 1.04
CA LYS A 41 -11.40 -2.16 1.89
C LYS A 41 -10.33 -1.28 2.56
N ASP A 42 -9.24 -1.87 3.03
CA ASP A 42 -8.04 -1.15 3.46
C ASP A 42 -7.19 -0.86 2.23
N LYS A 43 -7.45 0.23 1.48
CA LYS A 43 -6.64 0.65 0.31
C LYS A 43 -5.13 0.66 0.63
N PRO A 44 -4.39 -0.43 0.41
CA PRO A 44 -3.05 -0.59 0.98
C PRO A 44 -2.01 0.08 0.07
N ILE A 45 -2.37 0.22 -1.20
CA ILE A 45 -1.58 0.87 -2.24
C ILE A 45 -1.50 2.38 -1.98
N ASP A 46 -2.60 3.02 -1.61
CA ASP A 46 -2.60 4.48 -1.44
C ASP A 46 -1.83 4.89 -0.16
N ARG A 47 -1.97 4.14 0.93
CA ARG A 47 -1.13 4.29 2.14
C ARG A 47 0.35 4.08 1.87
N SER A 48 0.70 3.10 1.04
CA SER A 48 2.10 2.80 0.72
C SER A 48 2.73 3.86 -0.20
N LYS A 49 1.96 4.42 -1.15
CA LYS A 49 2.40 5.58 -1.95
C LYS A 49 2.68 6.79 -1.06
N LEU A 50 1.77 7.17 -0.15
CA LEU A 50 2.00 8.34 0.70
C LEU A 50 3.17 8.12 1.67
N ALA A 51 3.35 6.90 2.18
CA ALA A 51 4.52 6.56 2.97
C ALA A 51 5.83 6.71 2.17
N ALA A 52 5.85 6.29 0.90
CA ALA A 52 7.00 6.49 0.01
C ALA A 52 7.28 7.98 -0.26
N ASP A 53 6.24 8.79 -0.40
CA ASP A 53 6.37 10.25 -0.58
C ASP A 53 6.96 10.91 0.66
N ARG A 54 6.52 10.50 1.86
CA ARG A 54 7.08 10.98 3.13
C ARG A 54 8.56 10.59 3.28
N ALA A 55 8.94 9.38 2.85
CA ALA A 55 10.34 8.95 2.85
C ALA A 55 11.20 9.76 1.87
N THR A 56 10.65 10.08 0.70
CA THR A 56 11.29 10.96 -0.28
C THR A 56 11.48 12.36 0.30
N LEU A 57 10.46 12.92 0.94
CA LEU A 57 10.55 14.23 1.59
C LEU A 57 11.59 14.26 2.72
N ALA A 58 11.69 13.20 3.53
CA ALA A 58 12.73 13.08 4.55
C ALA A 58 14.14 13.10 3.96
N THR A 59 14.32 12.50 2.78
CA THR A 59 15.60 12.53 2.05
C THR A 59 15.93 13.95 1.60
N VAL A 60 14.97 14.67 1.02
CA VAL A 60 15.13 16.09 0.63
C VAL A 60 15.43 16.96 1.85
N GLN A 61 14.78 16.70 2.99
CA GLN A 61 15.02 17.41 4.24
C GLN A 61 16.46 17.22 4.75
N GLY A 62 17.04 16.03 4.54
CA GLY A 62 18.46 15.78 4.80
C GLY A 62 19.37 16.66 3.95
N LEU A 63 19.07 16.83 2.66
CA LEU A 63 19.86 17.69 1.76
C LEU A 63 19.79 19.16 2.16
N VAL A 64 18.60 19.66 2.51
CA VAL A 64 18.41 21.03 2.99
C VAL A 64 19.20 21.28 4.28
N ARG A 65 19.21 20.30 5.20
CA ARG A 65 20.01 20.40 6.44
C ARG A 65 21.51 20.36 6.16
N ASN A 66 21.96 19.53 5.23
CA ASN A 66 23.37 19.51 4.83
C ASN A 66 23.78 20.85 4.21
N TYR A 67 22.96 21.42 3.32
CA TYR A 67 23.21 22.74 2.76
C TYR A 67 23.34 23.80 3.85
N GLN A 68 22.45 23.77 4.86
CA GLN A 68 22.51 24.70 5.99
C GLN A 68 23.77 24.51 6.84
N ALA A 69 24.20 23.26 7.07
CA ALA A 69 25.44 22.97 7.77
C ALA A 69 26.69 23.46 6.98
N GLU A 70 26.67 23.37 5.65
CA GLU A 70 27.79 23.76 4.79
C GLU A 70 27.87 25.28 4.54
N LYS A 71 26.72 25.93 4.36
CA LYS A 71 26.63 27.34 3.97
C LYS A 71 26.30 28.28 5.14
N GLY A 72 25.86 27.74 6.27
CA GLY A 72 25.39 28.54 7.41
C GLY A 72 24.04 29.23 7.19
N GLN A 73 23.36 28.95 6.07
CA GLN A 73 22.08 29.54 5.70
C GLN A 73 21.17 28.50 5.04
N TRP A 74 19.86 28.66 5.18
CA TRP A 74 18.89 27.84 4.45
C TRP A 74 18.95 28.13 2.95
N PRO A 75 18.62 27.16 2.09
CA PRO A 75 18.35 27.43 0.68
C PRO A 75 17.35 28.60 0.52
N PRO A 76 17.61 29.56 -0.37
CA PRO A 76 16.77 30.76 -0.48
C PRO A 76 15.38 30.48 -1.05
N ASP A 77 15.22 29.41 -1.81
CA ASP A 77 13.98 29.09 -2.52
C ASP A 77 13.90 27.60 -2.90
N LYS A 78 12.71 27.16 -3.31
CA LYS A 78 12.43 25.77 -3.72
C LYS A 78 13.26 25.34 -4.94
N ALA A 79 13.53 26.23 -5.89
CA ALA A 79 14.33 25.88 -7.07
C ALA A 79 15.80 25.62 -6.68
N THR A 80 16.32 26.34 -5.69
CA THR A 80 17.64 26.01 -5.12
C THR A 80 17.64 24.62 -4.50
N VAL A 81 16.60 24.24 -3.73
CA VAL A 81 16.47 22.88 -3.18
C VAL A 81 16.40 21.82 -4.30
N LEU A 82 15.63 22.08 -5.35
CA LEU A 82 15.56 21.19 -6.52
C LEU A 82 16.92 21.07 -7.23
N GLY A 83 17.71 22.13 -7.27
CA GLY A 83 19.07 22.12 -7.82
C GLY A 83 20.08 21.31 -7.00
N LEU A 84 19.79 21.00 -5.73
CA LEU A 84 20.61 20.10 -4.91
C LEU A 84 20.38 18.63 -5.24
N LEU A 85 19.28 18.30 -5.91
CA LEU A 85 18.92 16.94 -6.27
C LEU A 85 19.54 16.55 -7.61
N MET A 86 20.03 15.31 -7.71
CA MET A 86 20.54 14.74 -8.97
C MET A 86 19.44 14.58 -10.03
N ALA A 87 18.19 14.44 -9.59
CA ALA A 87 17.00 14.36 -10.42
C ALA A 87 15.77 14.84 -9.63
N PRO A 88 14.70 15.30 -10.31
CA PRO A 88 13.45 15.66 -9.63
C PRO A 88 12.91 14.49 -8.78
N PRO A 89 12.39 14.77 -7.56
CA PRO A 89 11.87 13.73 -6.69
C PRO A 89 10.61 13.13 -7.31
N LYS A 90 10.57 11.80 -7.39
CA LYS A 90 9.43 11.06 -7.95
C LYS A 90 8.43 10.71 -6.84
N LEU A 91 7.47 11.59 -6.64
CA LEU A 91 6.34 11.33 -5.76
C LEU A 91 5.34 10.38 -6.43
N GLN A 92 4.82 9.44 -5.65
CA GLN A 92 3.94 8.34 -6.05
C GLN A 92 2.47 8.75 -6.01
N CYS A 93 2.09 9.69 -5.14
CA CYS A 93 0.74 10.25 -5.14
C CYS A 93 0.54 11.15 -6.37
N ALA A 94 -0.58 10.95 -7.07
CA ALA A 94 -0.88 11.70 -8.29
C ALA A 94 -1.02 13.20 -8.01
N GLY A 95 -0.25 14.03 -8.73
CA GLY A 95 -0.25 15.49 -8.53
C GLY A 95 0.37 15.96 -7.21
N ASN A 96 1.04 15.07 -6.47
CA ASN A 96 1.75 15.46 -5.27
C ASN A 96 3.02 16.22 -5.63
N ASP A 97 3.33 17.21 -4.82
CA ASP A 97 4.53 18.03 -4.89
C ASP A 97 4.96 18.34 -3.45
N PHE A 98 6.14 18.92 -3.26
CA PHE A 98 6.59 19.39 -1.97
C PHE A 98 6.61 20.92 -1.91
N GLU A 99 6.26 21.46 -0.76
CA GLU A 99 6.41 22.86 -0.40
C GLU A 99 7.70 23.06 0.38
N TYR A 100 8.27 24.25 0.28
CA TYR A 100 9.50 24.62 0.97
C TYR A 100 9.35 26.00 1.60
N ASP A 101 9.63 26.08 2.91
CA ASP A 101 9.71 27.35 3.64
C ASP A 101 11.18 27.76 3.82
N PRO A 102 11.66 28.83 3.17
CA PRO A 102 13.03 29.29 3.28
C PRO A 102 13.37 29.92 4.65
N ALA A 103 12.37 30.38 5.41
CA ALA A 103 12.63 30.98 6.72
C ALA A 103 13.01 29.91 7.76
N THR A 104 12.42 28.73 7.65
CA THR A 104 12.59 27.64 8.63
C THR A 104 13.38 26.45 8.07
N GLY A 105 13.56 26.37 6.75
CA GLY A 105 14.17 25.22 6.08
C GLY A 105 13.28 23.97 6.10
N THR A 106 11.98 24.12 6.33
CA THR A 106 11.04 23.01 6.43
C THR A 106 10.47 22.63 5.07
N LEU A 107 10.21 21.33 4.92
CA LEU A 107 9.55 20.76 3.75
C LEU A 107 8.18 20.17 4.15
N GLY A 108 7.20 20.29 3.27
CA GLY A 108 5.88 19.67 3.42
C GLY A 108 5.42 19.01 2.13
N LEU A 109 4.53 18.02 2.21
CA LEU A 109 3.86 17.48 1.02
C LEU A 109 2.55 18.25 0.79
N THR A 110 2.21 18.51 -0.48
CA THR A 110 0.91 19.11 -0.83
C THR A 110 -0.24 18.13 -0.59
N VAL A 111 -0.03 16.83 -0.85
CA VAL A 111 -0.97 15.75 -0.54
C VAL A 111 -0.48 14.99 0.69
N THR A 112 -1.26 15.07 1.77
CA THR A 112 -0.97 14.44 3.07
C THR A 112 -2.03 13.43 3.51
N ASP A 113 -3.06 13.23 2.69
CA ASP A 113 -4.20 12.35 2.96
C ASP A 113 -4.10 11.13 2.04
N ASP A 114 -4.07 9.93 2.62
CA ASP A 114 -4.01 8.66 1.90
C ASP A 114 -5.20 8.48 0.96
N SER A 115 -6.35 9.09 1.24
CA SER A 115 -7.56 8.96 0.38
C SER A 115 -7.49 9.79 -0.91
N ARG A 116 -6.60 10.79 -0.96
CA ARG A 116 -6.32 11.64 -2.13
C ARG A 116 -5.09 11.18 -2.91
N CYS A 117 -4.47 10.11 -2.45
CA CYS A 117 -3.43 9.32 -3.10
C CYS A 117 -4.07 8.02 -3.67
#